data_AF-A0A353YI10-F1
#
_entry.id   AF-A0A353YI10-F1
#
_cell.length_a   1.000
_cell.length_b   1.000
_cell.length_c   1.000
_cell.angle_alpha   90.00
_cell.angle_beta   90.00
_cell.angle_gamma   90.00
#
_symmetry.space_group_name_H-M   'P 1'
#
loop_
_entity.id
_entity.type
_entity.pdbx_description
1 polymer ?
#
loop_
_entity_poly.entity_id
_entity_poly.type
_entity_poly.pdbx_seq_one_letter_code
_entity_poly.pdbx_strand_id
1 'polypeptide(L)'
;MKAYRLRLLIAAVAIVGCAGAAQAETYSKIVQQNCRDDYKKFCSEYGIESTALRSCMDRAGKALSKACVQALIQSGEVSQAEVDRRK
;
A
#
# COMPACT_ATOMS: atom_id res chain seq x y z
N MET A 1 -38.39 -19.99 -38.14
CA MET A 1 -39.56 -19.94 -37.25
C MET A 1 -39.14 -20.12 -35.80
N LYS A 2 -39.10 -19.02 -35.03
CA LYS A 2 -39.52 -18.87 -33.63
C LYS A 2 -38.97 -17.53 -33.14
N ALA A 3 -39.79 -16.51 -33.39
CA ALA A 3 -39.60 -15.16 -32.88
C ALA A 3 -39.92 -15.13 -31.38
N TYR A 4 -39.41 -14.09 -30.71
CA TYR A 4 -39.68 -13.68 -29.33
C TYR A 4 -38.98 -14.58 -28.30
N ARG A 5 -38.29 -14.08 -27.28
CA ARG A 5 -38.65 -13.00 -26.35
C ARG A 5 -37.33 -12.47 -25.77
N LEU A 6 -37.05 -11.18 -25.94
CA LEU A 6 -37.31 -10.17 -24.91
C LEU A 6 -36.22 -10.18 -23.83
N ARG A 7 -35.47 -9.06 -23.82
CA ARG A 7 -34.76 -8.48 -22.66
C ARG A 7 -33.70 -9.37 -22.00
N LEU A 8 -32.45 -8.94 -22.10
CA LEU A 8 -31.79 -8.31 -20.94
C LEU A 8 -30.45 -7.74 -21.39
N LEU A 9 -30.42 -6.41 -21.48
CA LEU A 9 -29.20 -5.62 -21.43
C LEU A 9 -28.52 -5.90 -20.09
N ILE A 10 -27.45 -6.69 -20.09
CA ILE A 10 -26.48 -6.67 -18.99
C ILE A 10 -25.09 -6.68 -19.62
N ALA A 11 -24.66 -5.49 -20.08
CA ALA A 11 -23.26 -5.21 -20.26
C ALA A 11 -22.65 -5.04 -18.86
N ALA A 12 -22.35 -6.16 -18.18
CA ALA A 12 -21.53 -6.15 -16.99
C ALA A 12 -20.07 -5.93 -17.45
N VAL A 13 -19.68 -4.67 -17.61
CA VAL A 13 -18.26 -4.30 -17.67
C VAL A 13 -17.69 -4.60 -16.29
N ALA A 14 -17.15 -5.81 -16.14
CA ALA A 14 -16.33 -6.17 -14.99
C ALA A 14 -15.05 -5.36 -15.09
N ILE A 15 -15.01 -4.21 -14.41
CA ILE A 15 -13.77 -3.49 -14.13
C ILE A 15 -12.98 -4.42 -13.20
N VAL A 16 -12.08 -5.20 -13.80
CA VAL A 16 -11.01 -5.90 -13.09
C VAL A 16 -10.14 -4.81 -12.48
N GLY A 17 -10.43 -4.45 -11.24
CA GLY A 17 -9.51 -3.66 -10.44
C GLY A 17 -8.25 -4.48 -10.27
N CYS A 18 -7.14 -4.02 -10.86
CA CYS A 18 -5.81 -4.49 -10.52
C CYS A 18 -5.61 -4.24 -9.02
N ALA A 19 -5.90 -5.24 -8.20
CA ALA A 19 -5.29 -5.36 -6.89
C ALA A 19 -3.80 -5.58 -7.16
N GLY A 20 -3.03 -4.48 -7.20
CA GLY A 20 -1.59 -4.56 -7.25
C GLY A 20 -1.15 -5.48 -6.13
N ALA A 21 -0.58 -6.62 -6.48
CA ALA A 21 0.04 -7.50 -5.52
C ALA A 21 1.09 -6.65 -4.78
N ALA A 22 0.80 -6.29 -3.53
CA ALA A 22 1.83 -5.80 -2.64
C ALA A 22 2.71 -7.02 -2.36
N GLN A 23 3.65 -7.26 -3.27
CA GLN A 23 4.73 -8.21 -3.11
C GLN A 23 5.38 -7.80 -1.80
N ALA A 24 5.25 -8.64 -0.78
CA ALA A 24 5.84 -8.37 0.52
C ALA A 24 7.34 -8.63 0.43
N GLU A 25 8.01 -7.71 -0.25
CA GLU A 25 9.44 -7.60 -0.27
C GLU A 25 9.87 -7.06 1.09
N THR A 26 10.93 -7.65 1.63
CA THR A 26 11.69 -7.10 2.76
C THR A 26 11.99 -5.63 2.53
N TYR A 27 11.75 -4.79 3.52
CA TYR A 27 12.15 -3.39 3.46
C TYR A 27 13.65 -3.27 3.16
N SER A 28 14.01 -2.34 2.27
CA SER A 28 15.42 -2.04 2.01
C SER A 28 16.17 -1.65 3.30
N LYS A 29 17.49 -1.85 3.34
CA LYS A 29 18.32 -1.47 4.50
C LYS A 29 18.18 0.01 4.88
N ILE A 30 17.98 0.88 3.88
CA ILE A 30 17.78 2.32 4.10
C ILE A 30 16.50 2.56 4.89
N VAL A 31 15.41 1.87 4.54
CA VAL A 31 14.14 1.95 5.29
C VAL A 31 14.30 1.37 6.69
N GLN A 32 14.90 0.19 6.83
CA GLN A 32 15.14 -0.41 8.15
C GLN A 32 15.92 0.52 9.09
N GLN A 33 16.92 1.24 8.58
CA GLN A 33 17.75 2.15 9.37
C GLN A 33 17.03 3.45 9.73
N ASN A 34 16.33 4.07 8.77
CA ASN A 34 15.69 5.37 8.96
C ASN A 34 14.32 5.27 9.66
N CYS A 35 13.61 4.15 9.48
CA CYS A 35 12.30 3.94 10.07
C CYS A 35 12.34 3.15 11.39
N ARG A 36 13.51 2.76 11.90
CA ARG A 36 13.64 1.94 13.11
C ARG A 36 12.91 2.52 14.32
N ASP A 37 13.03 3.83 14.54
CA ASP A 37 12.47 4.46 15.73
C ASP A 37 10.96 4.68 15.57
N ASP A 38 10.50 4.99 14.35
CA ASP A 38 9.08 5.02 14.00
C ASP A 38 8.44 3.63 14.12
N TYR A 39 9.13 2.59 13.64
CA TYR A 39 8.75 1.19 13.80
C TYR A 39 8.53 0.84 15.27
N LYS A 40 9.52 1.13 16.12
CA LYS A 40 9.44 0.85 17.57
C LYS A 40 8.29 1.61 18.24
N LYS A 41 7.95 2.79 17.74
CA LYS A 41 6.93 3.65 18.32
C LYS A 41 5.51 3.27 17.90
N PHE A 42 5.31 2.93 16.63
CA PHE A 42 3.99 2.74 16.05
C PHE A 42 3.63 1.29 15.78
N CYS A 43 4.62 0.44 15.52
CA CYS A 43 4.44 -0.87 14.89
C CYS A 43 5.25 -1.99 15.56
N SER A 44 5.66 -1.82 16.82
CA SER A 44 6.56 -2.74 17.53
C SER A 44 6.01 -4.15 17.74
N GLU A 45 4.70 -4.34 17.56
CA GLU A 45 4.03 -5.63 17.63
C GLU A 45 4.34 -6.54 16.42
N TYR A 46 4.76 -5.95 15.30
CA TYR A 46 5.02 -6.66 14.05
C TYR A 46 6.51 -6.88 13.87
N GLY A 47 6.94 -8.00 13.29
CA GLY A 47 8.34 -8.19 12.92
C GLY A 47 8.77 -7.27 11.77
N ILE A 48 10.05 -6.87 11.75
CA ILE A 48 10.65 -5.98 10.72
C ILE A 48 10.47 -6.50 9.28
N GLU A 49 10.30 -7.81 9.13
CA GLU A 49 10.14 -8.51 7.84
C GLU A 49 8.70 -8.95 7.56
N SER A 50 7.73 -8.50 8.35
CA SER A 50 6.35 -8.93 8.21
C SER A 50 5.56 -8.06 7.23
N THR A 51 4.65 -8.69 6.49
CA THR A 51 3.63 -8.00 5.68
C THR A 51 2.81 -7.03 6.53
N ALA A 52 2.53 -7.41 7.78
CA ALA A 52 1.72 -6.64 8.73
C ALA A 52 2.42 -5.34 9.14
N LEU A 53 3.75 -5.33 9.23
CA LEU A 53 4.50 -4.10 9.47
C LEU A 53 4.25 -3.08 8.36
N ARG A 54 4.28 -3.51 7.10
CA ARG A 54 4.08 -2.61 5.97
C ARG A 54 2.72 -1.92 6.02
N SER A 55 1.67 -2.67 6.33
CA SER A 55 0.34 -2.10 6.55
C SER A 55 0.28 -1.17 7.76
N CYS A 56 1.00 -1.48 8.85
CA CYS A 56 1.08 -0.60 10.01
C CYS A 56 1.76 0.73 9.69
N MET A 57 2.91 0.70 9.01
CA MET A 57 3.65 1.89 8.59
C MET A 57 2.84 2.74 7.60
N ASP A 58 2.14 2.10 6.67
CA ASP A 58 1.24 2.80 5.74
C ASP A 58 0.13 3.56 6.48
N ARG A 59 -0.50 2.93 7.49
CA ARG A 59 -1.50 3.58 8.35
C ARG A 59 -0.90 4.68 9.21
N ALA A 60 0.31 4.46 9.74
CA ALA A 60 1.01 5.45 10.56
C ALA A 60 1.39 6.68 9.73
N GLY A 61 1.74 6.53 8.44
CA GLY A 61 1.86 7.57 7.41
C GLY A 61 2.22 8.98 7.90
N LYS A 62 1.21 9.80 8.23
CA LYS A 62 1.38 11.19 8.69
C LYS A 62 2.14 11.35 10.01
N ALA A 63 2.13 10.33 10.86
CA ALA A 63 2.79 10.31 12.16
C ALA A 63 4.26 9.85 12.09
N LEU A 64 4.69 9.28 10.95
CA LEU A 64 6.07 8.88 10.73
C LEU A 64 6.99 10.10 10.65
N SER A 65 8.24 9.92 11.05
CA SER A 65 9.26 10.96 10.84
C SER A 65 9.47 11.28 9.37
N LYS A 66 9.86 12.53 9.07
CA LYS A 66 10.19 12.94 7.69
C LYS A 66 11.29 12.08 7.07
N ALA A 67 12.27 11.66 7.86
CA ALA A 67 13.37 10.80 7.42
C ALA A 67 12.84 9.42 6.97
N CYS A 68 11.95 8.82 7.76
CA CYS A 68 11.34 7.54 7.38
C CYS A 68 10.47 7.68 6.12
N VAL A 69 9.63 8.72 6.02
CA VAL A 69 8.81 8.96 4.82
C VAL A 69 9.70 9.13 3.57
N GLN A 70 10.80 9.88 3.67
CA GLN A 70 11.75 10.03 2.57
C GLN A 70 12.41 8.71 2.19
N ALA A 71 12.80 7.88 3.17
CA ALA A 71 13.38 6.57 2.91
C ALA A 71 12.38 5.67 2.17
N LEU A 72 11.10 5.67 2.58
CA LEU A 72 10.03 4.92 1.90
C LEU A 72 9.84 5.37 0.45
N ILE A 73 9.96 6.68 0.17
CA ILE A 73 9.91 7.20 -1.20
C ILE A 73 11.12 6.74 -2.02
N GLN A 74 12.32 6.86 -1.46
CA GLN A 74 13.57 6.51 -2.15
C GLN A 74 13.65 5.02 -2.50
N SER A 75 13.13 4.14 -1.65
CA SER A 75 13.08 2.71 -1.94
C SER A 75 11.84 2.27 -2.72
N GLY A 76 10.98 3.19 -3.15
CA GLY A 76 9.80 2.87 -3.97
C GLY A 76 8.62 2.27 -3.21
N GLU A 77 8.63 2.34 -1.88
CA GLU A 77 7.58 1.76 -1.03
C GLU A 77 6.31 2.61 -1.03
N VAL A 78 6.47 3.91 -1.27
CA VAL A 78 5.40 4.91 -1.41
C VAL A 78 5.82 5.94 -2.45
N SER A 79 4.88 6.45 -3.25
CA SER A 79 5.20 7.53 -4.21
C SER A 79 5.10 8.91 -3.55
N GLN A 80 5.82 9.89 -4.09
CA GLN A 80 5.68 11.29 -3.63
C GLN A 80 4.23 11.78 -3.79
N ALA A 81 3.56 11.41 -4.88
CA ALA A 81 2.15 11.73 -5.12
C ALA A 81 1.22 11.14 -4.05
N GLU A 82 1.50 9.93 -3.57
CA GLU A 82 0.75 9.30 -2.48
C GLU A 82 0.91 10.07 -1.17
N VAL A 83 2.15 10.47 -0.85
CA VAL A 83 2.45 11.28 0.35
C VAL A 83 1.75 12.63 0.26
N ASP A 84 1.77 13.28 -0.90
CA ASP A 84 1.11 14.59 -1.10
C ASP A 84 -0.41 14.50 -1.04
N ARG A 85 -1.01 13.43 -1.58
CA ARG A 85 -2.46 13.17 -1.47
C ARG A 85 -2.90 13.00 -0.01
N ARG A 86 -2.03 12.44 0.83
CA ARG A 86 -2.29 12.21 2.25
C ARG A 86 -1.91 13.38 3.15
N LYS A 87 -1.35 14.49 2.67
CA LYS A 87 -1.11 15.66 3.53
C LYS A 87 -2.41 16.17 4.11
#